data_AF-S3LB37-F1
#
_entry.id   AF-S3LB37-F1
#
_cell.length_a   1.000
_cell.length_b   1.000
_cell.length_c   1.000
_cell.angle_alpha   90.00
_cell.angle_beta   90.00
_cell.angle_gamma   90.00
#
_symmetry.space_group_name_H-M   'P 1'
#
loop_
_entity.id
_entity.type
_entity.pdbx_description
1 polymer ?
#
loop_
_entity_poly.entity_id
_entity_poly.type
_entity_poly.pdbx_seq_one_letter_code
_entity_poly.pdbx_strand_id
1 'polypeptide(L)'
;MKILDNINNTVRDDLLAEIKRGSKVSVAATCFSMYAYQELKKQLEAVETFRFIFTSPTFIQEKAEKQKREFYIPRLSRETSLYGTEFEIKLRNEMTQRAIAKECADWIRRKAQFKSNTTGENMTGFMTVDTGNVQTAYTPVTGFTTVDIGCERGNNTYNMVNCIDAPFSHQYMQLFDQL
;
A
#
# COMPACT_ATOMS: atom_id res chain seq x y z
N MET A 1 13.96 14.76 -8.51
CA MET A 1 13.73 14.64 -7.05
C MET A 1 12.74 15.70 -6.61
N LYS A 2 11.58 15.25 -6.14
CA LYS A 2 10.48 16.08 -5.64
C LYS A 2 10.15 15.62 -4.22
N ILE A 3 9.70 16.52 -3.35
CA ILE A 3 9.24 16.16 -2.00
C ILE A 3 7.75 16.48 -1.91
N LEU A 4 6.98 15.51 -1.43
CA LEU A 4 5.54 15.56 -1.25
C LEU A 4 5.27 15.70 0.25
N ASP A 5 4.54 16.75 0.64
CA ASP A 5 4.21 17.01 2.05
C ASP A 5 2.93 16.29 2.50
N ASN A 6 2.18 15.70 1.55
CA ASN A 6 0.85 15.13 1.75
C ASN A 6 -0.15 16.11 2.39
N ILE A 7 0.02 17.40 2.09
CA ILE A 7 -0.90 18.48 2.47
C ILE A 7 -1.25 19.32 1.24
N ASN A 8 -0.24 19.91 0.59
CA ASN A 8 -0.39 20.72 -0.61
C ASN A 8 -0.03 19.93 -1.86
N ASN A 9 0.96 19.03 -1.75
CA ASN A 9 1.42 18.14 -2.81
C ASN A 9 1.36 16.72 -2.29
N THR A 10 0.42 15.94 -2.83
CA THR A 10 0.10 14.61 -2.33
C THR A 10 0.70 13.52 -3.20
N VAL A 11 0.99 12.38 -2.58
CA VAL A 11 1.35 11.15 -3.31
C VAL A 11 0.22 10.71 -4.22
N ARG A 12 -1.05 10.86 -3.82
CA ARG A 12 -2.20 10.59 -4.69
C ARG A 12 -2.08 11.37 -5.99
N ASP A 13 -1.96 12.68 -5.93
CA ASP A 13 -1.97 13.53 -7.13
C ASP A 13 -0.78 13.25 -8.03
N ASP A 14 0.37 12.95 -7.44
CA ASP A 14 1.56 12.52 -8.19
C ASP A 14 1.33 11.17 -8.88
N LEU A 15 0.78 10.17 -8.19
CA LEU A 15 0.42 8.88 -8.79
C LEU A 15 -0.64 8.99 -9.88
N LEU A 16 -1.62 9.89 -9.73
CA LEU A 16 -2.60 10.18 -10.79
C LEU A 16 -1.91 10.65 -12.07
N ALA A 17 -0.80 11.39 -11.95
CA ALA A 17 -0.01 11.88 -13.06
C ALA A 17 0.99 10.85 -13.58
N GLU A 18 1.70 10.13 -12.71
CA GLU A 18 2.80 9.23 -13.08
C GLU A 18 2.33 7.86 -13.57
N ILE A 19 1.24 7.31 -13.02
CA ILE A 19 0.72 6.01 -13.46
C ILE A 19 0.09 6.15 -14.85
N LYS A 20 0.67 5.44 -15.82
CA LYS A 20 0.18 5.37 -17.20
C LYS A 20 -0.36 3.98 -17.50
N ARG A 21 -1.06 3.86 -18.63
CA ARG A 21 -1.50 2.56 -19.13
C ARG A 21 -0.29 1.67 -19.39
N GLY A 22 -0.32 0.45 -18.88
CA GLY A 22 0.79 -0.49 -18.98
C GLY A 22 1.88 -0.30 -17.92
N SER A 23 1.74 0.66 -16.98
CA SER A 23 2.69 0.79 -15.89
C SER A 23 2.74 -0.47 -15.02
N LYS A 24 3.90 -0.71 -14.40
CA LYS A 24 4.09 -1.69 -13.33
C LYS A 24 4.25 -0.95 -12.01
N VAL A 25 3.39 -1.26 -11.05
CA VAL A 25 3.42 -0.62 -9.74
C VAL A 25 3.83 -1.66 -8.70
N SER A 26 4.83 -1.33 -7.88
CA SER A 26 5.33 -2.22 -6.83
C SER A 26 5.32 -1.48 -5.50
N VAL A 27 4.78 -2.08 -4.44
CA VAL A 27 4.60 -1.43 -3.13
C VAL A 27 5.06 -2.38 -2.04
N ALA A 28 5.99 -1.94 -1.19
CA ALA A 28 6.32 -2.60 0.06
C ALA A 28 5.81 -1.70 1.19
N ALA A 29 4.77 -2.11 1.90
CA ALA A 29 4.20 -1.31 2.98
C ALA A 29 3.50 -2.16 4.05
N THR A 30 3.14 -1.56 5.17
CA THR A 30 2.54 -2.28 6.31
C THR A 30 1.06 -2.62 6.11
N CYS A 31 0.34 -1.83 5.31
CA CYS A 31 -1.10 -1.89 5.16
C CYS A 31 -1.51 -1.62 3.71
N PHE A 32 -2.59 -2.27 3.25
CA PHE A 32 -3.25 -1.99 1.98
C PHE A 32 -4.72 -1.66 2.26
N SER A 33 -5.17 -0.48 1.83
CA SER A 33 -6.55 -0.04 1.96
C SER A 33 -7.29 -0.12 0.62
N MET A 34 -8.47 -0.73 0.64
CA MET A 34 -9.39 -0.69 -0.52
C MET A 34 -9.86 0.74 -0.83
N TYR A 35 -9.79 1.68 0.12
CA TYR A 35 -10.14 3.07 -0.11
C TYR A 35 -9.02 3.83 -0.84
N ALA A 36 -7.75 3.57 -0.51
CA ALA A 36 -6.64 4.07 -1.30
C ALA A 36 -6.68 3.54 -2.74
N TYR A 37 -7.05 2.25 -2.91
CA TYR A 37 -7.36 1.70 -4.23
C TYR A 37 -8.48 2.47 -4.93
N GLN A 38 -9.58 2.76 -4.24
CA GLN A 38 -10.72 3.48 -4.82
C GLN A 38 -10.33 4.87 -5.34
N GLU A 39 -9.49 5.61 -4.61
CA GLU A 39 -8.99 6.93 -5.01
C GLU A 39 -8.12 6.87 -6.28
N LEU A 40 -7.47 5.74 -6.53
CA LEU A 40 -6.59 5.50 -7.69
C LEU A 40 -7.18 4.49 -8.69
N LYS A 41 -8.47 4.15 -8.58
CA LYS A 41 -9.08 3.02 -9.30
C LYS A 41 -8.85 3.09 -10.80
N LYS A 42 -9.02 4.27 -11.41
CA LYS A 42 -8.86 4.46 -12.86
C LYS A 42 -7.43 4.16 -13.33
N GLN A 43 -6.45 4.58 -12.53
CA GLN A 43 -5.03 4.39 -12.77
C GLN A 43 -4.65 2.92 -12.57
N LEU A 44 -5.07 2.34 -11.45
CA LEU A 44 -4.78 0.96 -11.09
C LEU A 44 -5.46 -0.06 -11.99
N GLU A 45 -6.58 0.28 -12.64
CA GLU A 45 -7.19 -0.58 -13.67
C GLU A 45 -6.36 -0.58 -14.98
N ALA A 46 -5.63 0.51 -15.25
CA ALA A 46 -4.83 0.67 -16.47
C ALA A 46 -3.43 0.07 -16.38
N VAL A 47 -2.96 -0.32 -15.19
CA VAL A 47 -1.64 -0.94 -14.99
C VAL A 47 -1.55 -2.31 -15.66
N GLU A 48 -0.34 -2.70 -16.02
CA GLU A 48 -0.06 -4.08 -16.43
C GLU A 48 -0.17 -5.01 -15.22
N THR A 49 0.57 -4.68 -14.15
CA THR A 49 0.60 -5.43 -12.90
C THR A 49 0.75 -4.50 -11.69
N PHE A 50 0.14 -4.90 -10.59
CA PHE A 50 0.33 -4.32 -9.26
C PHE A 50 0.94 -5.38 -8.34
N ARG A 51 2.04 -5.09 -7.67
CA ARG A 51 2.70 -6.03 -6.75
C ARG A 51 2.77 -5.38 -5.38
N PHE A 52 2.34 -6.10 -4.36
CA PHE A 52 2.33 -5.61 -2.99
C PHE A 52 3.02 -6.59 -2.05
N ILE A 53 3.90 -6.10 -1.20
CA ILE A 53 4.53 -6.87 -0.12
C ILE A 53 4.13 -6.23 1.21
N PHE A 54 3.46 -7.01 2.05
CA PHE A 54 3.27 -6.65 3.45
C PHE A 54 4.62 -6.73 4.16
N THR A 55 5.14 -5.57 4.60
CA THR A 55 6.44 -5.47 5.27
C THR A 55 6.46 -6.09 6.66
N SER A 56 5.28 -6.36 7.22
CA SER A 56 5.09 -7.12 8.45
C SER A 56 4.32 -8.42 8.16
N PRO A 57 4.46 -9.47 8.99
CA PRO A 57 3.71 -10.72 8.82
C PRO A 57 2.21 -10.47 9.05
N THR A 58 1.45 -10.38 7.95
CA THR A 58 0.00 -10.10 7.99
C THR A 58 -0.85 -11.31 7.58
N PHE A 59 -0.29 -12.26 6.81
CA PHE A 59 -1.01 -13.45 6.29
C PHE A 59 -0.37 -14.79 6.67
N ILE A 60 0.50 -14.82 7.67
CA ILE A 60 1.11 -16.07 8.12
C ILE A 60 0.08 -16.82 8.97
N GLN A 61 -0.31 -18.02 8.53
CA GLN A 61 -1.04 -18.96 9.39
C GLN A 61 -0.24 -19.14 10.67
N GLU A 62 -0.75 -18.65 11.79
CA GLU A 62 -0.18 -18.94 13.11
C GLU A 62 -0.20 -20.47 13.30
N LYS A 63 0.97 -21.10 13.16
CA LYS A 63 1.22 -22.38 13.83
C LYS A 63 1.41 -22.07 15.31
N ALA A 64 0.34 -21.70 16.00
CA ALA A 64 0.36 -21.52 17.43
C ALA A 64 0.79 -22.85 18.08
N GLU A 65 1.99 -22.91 18.63
CA GLU A 65 2.34 -24.00 19.54
C GLU A 65 1.34 -23.96 20.70
N LYS A 66 0.68 -25.09 20.94
CA LYS A 66 -0.23 -25.29 22.08
C LYS A 66 0.56 -25.27 23.39
N GLN A 67 1.06 -24.11 23.81
CA GLN A 67 1.65 -23.94 25.13
C GLN A 67 0.66 -23.24 26.06
N LYS A 68 0.21 -24.08 27.01
CA LYS A 68 -0.49 -23.83 28.28
C LYS A 68 -1.07 -22.44 28.53
N ARG A 69 -2.41 -22.44 28.61
CA ARG A 69 -3.28 -21.61 29.46
C ARG A 69 -2.57 -20.57 30.34
N GLU A 70 -2.23 -19.46 29.72
CA GLU A 70 -2.39 -18.13 30.32
C GLU A 70 -3.21 -17.32 29.32
N PHE A 71 -3.97 -16.34 29.80
CA PHE A 71 -4.89 -15.52 29.00
C PHE A 71 -4.14 -14.78 27.88
N TYR A 72 -3.87 -15.47 26.77
CA TYR A 72 -3.39 -14.88 25.54
C TYR A 72 -4.60 -14.30 24.83
N ILE A 73 -4.82 -12.99 24.97
CA ILE A 73 -5.72 -12.24 24.11
C ILE A 73 -4.96 -12.06 22.79
N PRO A 74 -5.31 -12.79 21.71
CA PRO A 74 -4.69 -12.56 20.41
C PRO A 74 -4.96 -11.11 20.05
N ARG A 75 -3.94 -10.35 19.64
CA ARG A 75 -4.12 -8.97 19.19
C ARG A 75 -4.87 -9.00 17.85
N LEU A 76 -6.20 -9.11 17.92
CA LEU A 76 -7.17 -8.99 16.82
C LEU A 76 -7.06 -7.63 16.09
N SER A 77 -6.25 -6.69 16.56
CA SER A 77 -6.11 -5.35 15.98
C SER A 77 -5.37 -5.30 14.63
N ARG A 78 -4.76 -6.40 14.17
CA ARG A 78 -4.03 -6.43 12.89
C ARG A 78 -4.87 -6.91 11.70
N GLU A 79 -5.82 -7.82 11.93
CA GLU A 79 -6.77 -8.26 10.88
C GLU A 79 -7.77 -7.15 10.51
N THR A 80 -7.98 -6.17 11.39
CA THR A 80 -8.75 -4.94 11.08
C THR A 80 -8.10 -4.08 10.00
N SER A 81 -6.79 -4.22 9.74
CA SER A 81 -6.09 -3.39 8.74
C SER A 81 -6.53 -3.65 7.29
N LEU A 82 -7.22 -4.77 7.02
CA LEU A 82 -7.82 -5.05 5.72
C LEU A 82 -9.07 -4.19 5.42
N TYR A 83 -9.70 -3.64 6.46
CA TYR A 83 -10.84 -2.72 6.34
C TYR A 83 -10.42 -1.24 6.39
N GLY A 84 -9.11 -0.99 6.52
CA GLY A 84 -8.55 0.33 6.70
C GLY A 84 -8.08 0.64 8.11
N THR A 85 -7.46 1.80 8.30
CA THR A 85 -7.13 2.31 9.64
C THR A 85 -8.41 2.75 10.37
N GLU A 86 -8.39 2.89 11.71
CA GLU A 86 -9.54 3.42 12.48
C GLU A 86 -10.08 4.76 11.92
N PHE A 87 -9.23 5.52 11.21
CA PHE A 87 -9.61 6.76 10.53
C PHE A 87 -10.42 6.52 9.24
N GLU A 88 -10.12 5.45 8.50
CA GLU A 88 -10.83 5.08 7.26
C GLU A 88 -12.22 4.49 7.54
N ILE A 89 -12.48 4.03 8.77
CA ILE A 89 -13.75 3.44 9.20
C ILE A 89 -14.84 4.52 9.43
N LYS A 90 -14.55 5.82 9.30
CA LYS A 90 -15.54 6.89 9.50
C LYS A 90 -16.73 6.78 8.54
N LEU A 91 -17.89 6.41 9.10
CA LEU A 91 -19.28 6.65 8.64
C LEU A 91 -19.45 6.89 7.12
N ARG A 92 -19.26 5.83 6.32
CA ARG A 92 -19.73 5.78 4.94
C ARG A 92 -20.64 4.55 4.80
N ASN A 93 -21.81 4.74 4.17
CA ASN A 93 -22.87 3.74 4.05
C ASN A 93 -22.32 2.33 3.76
N GLU A 94 -22.76 1.33 4.54
CA GLU A 94 -22.35 -0.09 4.42
C GLU A 94 -22.53 -0.63 2.98
N MET A 95 -23.57 -0.17 2.28
CA MET A 95 -23.82 -0.52 0.88
C MET A 95 -22.67 -0.10 -0.06
N THR A 96 -22.10 1.09 0.17
CA THR A 96 -20.97 1.60 -0.62
C THR A 96 -19.70 0.83 -0.33
N GLN A 97 -19.45 0.46 0.94
CA GLN A 97 -18.30 -0.35 1.33
C GLN A 97 -18.33 -1.73 0.65
N ARG A 98 -19.49 -2.39 0.65
CA ARG A 98 -19.65 -3.70 0.00
C ARG A 98 -19.39 -3.64 -1.50
N ALA A 99 -19.84 -2.59 -2.17
CA ALA A 99 -19.58 -2.38 -3.59
C ALA A 99 -18.08 -2.18 -3.87
N ILE A 100 -17.43 -1.28 -3.14
CA ILE A 100 -15.98 -1.01 -3.28
C ILE A 100 -15.17 -2.28 -2.99
N ALA A 101 -15.49 -3.00 -1.91
CA ALA A 101 -14.80 -4.24 -1.56
C ALA A 101 -14.90 -5.29 -2.67
N LYS A 102 -16.08 -5.44 -3.27
CA LYS A 102 -16.28 -6.38 -4.39
C LYS A 102 -15.44 -5.99 -5.60
N GLU A 103 -15.49 -4.73 -6.01
CA GLU A 103 -14.70 -4.23 -7.14
C GLU A 103 -13.19 -4.35 -6.89
N CYS A 104 -12.74 -4.04 -5.67
CA CYS A 104 -11.35 -4.20 -5.27
C CYS A 104 -10.94 -5.67 -5.32
N ALA A 105 -11.75 -6.59 -4.79
CA ALA A 105 -11.45 -8.02 -4.85
C ALA A 105 -11.38 -8.53 -6.29
N ASP A 106 -12.27 -8.08 -7.17
CA ASP A 106 -12.27 -8.45 -8.58
C ASP A 106 -11.07 -7.86 -9.33
N TRP A 107 -10.62 -6.66 -8.97
CA TRP A 107 -9.37 -6.09 -9.48
C TRP A 107 -8.14 -6.86 -8.98
N ILE A 108 -8.08 -7.18 -7.69
CA ILE A 108 -6.97 -7.93 -7.08
C ILE A 108 -6.75 -9.24 -7.83
N ARG A 109 -7.83 -10.01 -8.08
CA ARG A 109 -7.75 -11.30 -8.80
C ARG A 109 -7.18 -11.20 -10.22
N ARG A 110 -7.34 -10.04 -10.87
CA ARG A 110 -6.96 -9.84 -12.29
C ARG A 110 -5.60 -9.19 -12.46
N LYS A 111 -5.22 -8.29 -11.54
CA LYS A 111 -4.13 -7.32 -11.75
C LYS A 111 -3.10 -7.29 -10.63
N ALA A 112 -3.43 -7.79 -9.44
CA ALA A 112 -2.59 -7.63 -8.27
C ALA A 112 -1.99 -8.95 -7.79
N GLN A 113 -0.76 -8.89 -7.27
CA GLN A 113 -0.11 -9.97 -6.56
C GLN A 113 0.28 -9.47 -5.18
N PHE A 114 -0.08 -10.23 -4.15
CA PHE A 114 0.25 -9.91 -2.76
C PHE A 114 1.20 -10.97 -2.20
N LYS A 115 2.28 -10.53 -1.54
CA LYS A 115 3.17 -11.35 -0.72
C LYS A 115 3.22 -10.77 0.70
N SER A 116 3.68 -11.57 1.65
CA SER A 116 3.92 -11.13 3.03
C SER A 116 5.36 -11.45 3.41
N ASN A 117 6.02 -10.53 4.10
CA ASN A 117 7.33 -10.80 4.70
C ASN A 117 7.21 -11.89 5.78
N THR A 118 8.05 -12.93 5.70
CA THR A 118 8.10 -14.05 6.64
C THR A 118 9.40 -14.13 7.45
N THR A 119 10.38 -13.28 7.19
CA THR A 119 11.72 -13.37 7.82
C THR A 119 11.76 -12.72 9.21
N GLY A 120 10.77 -11.88 9.53
CA GLY A 120 10.76 -11.09 10.77
C GLY A 120 11.70 -9.87 10.72
N GLU A 121 12.41 -9.66 9.61
CA GLU A 121 13.27 -8.50 9.39
C GLU A 121 12.44 -7.25 9.11
N ASN A 122 12.97 -6.08 9.51
CA ASN A 122 12.33 -4.81 9.21
C ASN A 122 12.55 -4.43 7.75
N MET A 123 11.47 -4.17 7.04
CA MET A 123 11.50 -3.64 5.68
C MET A 123 11.00 -2.20 5.68
N THR A 124 11.88 -1.25 5.35
CA THR A 124 11.49 0.14 5.13
C THR A 124 10.57 0.19 3.91
N GLY A 125 9.39 0.78 4.09
CA GLY A 125 8.40 0.80 3.02
C GLY A 125 8.70 1.83 1.92
N PHE A 126 8.36 1.45 0.71
CA PHE A 126 8.52 2.27 -0.50
C PHE A 126 7.56 1.79 -1.59
N MET A 127 7.41 2.60 -2.62
CA MET A 127 6.64 2.26 -3.81
C MET A 127 7.41 2.66 -5.06
N THR A 128 7.20 1.94 -6.16
CA THR A 128 7.76 2.26 -7.46
C THR A 128 6.70 2.25 -8.54
N VAL A 129 6.87 3.13 -9.53
CA VAL A 129 6.08 3.19 -10.76
C VAL A 129 7.07 3.09 -11.92
N ASP A 130 6.93 2.02 -12.71
CA ASP A 130 7.68 1.83 -13.95
C ASP A 130 6.73 1.96 -15.14
N THR A 131 6.97 2.95 -16.00
CA THR A 131 6.22 3.16 -17.26
C THR A 131 6.95 2.59 -18.48
N GLY A 132 8.11 1.94 -18.28
CA GLY A 132 9.06 1.53 -19.32
C GLY A 132 10.05 2.64 -19.69
N ASN A 133 9.57 3.88 -19.82
CA ASN A 133 10.41 5.05 -20.16
C ASN A 133 10.83 5.86 -18.94
N VAL A 134 9.95 5.96 -17.95
CA VAL A 134 10.14 6.71 -16.70
C VAL A 134 9.98 5.76 -15.53
N GLN A 135 10.96 5.78 -14.63
CA GLN A 135 10.99 5.01 -13.41
C GLN A 135 11.05 5.94 -12.21
N THR A 136 10.05 5.84 -11.34
CA THR A 136 9.89 6.72 -10.18
C THR A 136 9.74 5.89 -8.92
N ALA A 137 10.40 6.30 -7.84
CA ALA A 137 10.30 5.67 -6.52
C ALA A 137 9.81 6.68 -5.47
N TYR A 138 8.97 6.22 -4.55
CA TYR A 138 8.37 6.98 -3.47
C TYR A 138 8.82 6.42 -2.13
N THR A 139 9.45 7.23 -1.29
CA THR A 139 10.01 6.77 -0.01
C THR A 139 10.21 7.89 1.02
N PRO A 140 10.03 7.61 2.32
CA PRO A 140 9.44 6.40 2.88
C PRO A 140 7.93 6.36 2.62
N VAL A 141 7.36 5.16 2.54
CA VAL A 141 5.90 4.94 2.49
C VAL A 141 5.55 3.94 3.59
N THR A 142 4.72 4.34 4.56
CA THR A 142 4.36 3.46 5.69
C THR A 142 3.28 2.45 5.31
N GLY A 143 2.26 2.89 4.58
CA GLY A 143 1.11 2.11 4.14
C GLY A 143 0.63 2.56 2.76
N PHE A 144 -0.28 1.80 2.18
CA PHE A 144 -1.07 2.20 1.01
C PHE A 144 -2.51 2.48 1.48
N THR A 145 -2.65 3.60 2.17
CA THR A 145 -3.90 4.06 2.82
C THR A 145 -4.26 5.46 2.35
N THR A 146 -5.50 5.93 2.55
CA THR A 146 -5.91 7.29 2.17
C THR A 146 -5.09 8.35 2.91
N VAL A 147 -4.61 8.05 4.11
CA VAL A 147 -3.71 8.90 4.88
C VAL A 147 -2.31 8.90 4.28
N ASP A 148 -1.76 7.72 3.98
CA ASP A 148 -0.39 7.58 3.51
C ASP A 148 -0.17 8.16 2.11
N ILE A 149 -1.21 8.14 1.27
CA ILE A 149 -1.18 8.77 -0.05
C ILE A 149 -1.64 10.24 -0.06
N GLY A 150 -1.99 10.80 1.11
CA GLY A 150 -2.33 12.22 1.26
C GLY A 150 -3.75 12.62 0.84
N CYS A 151 -4.69 11.68 0.75
CA CYS A 151 -6.12 12.01 0.60
C CYS A 151 -6.72 12.55 1.91
N GLU A 152 -6.22 12.06 3.04
CA GLU A 152 -6.64 12.44 4.38
C GLU A 152 -5.44 12.80 5.24
N ARG A 153 -5.65 13.67 6.22
CA ARG A 153 -4.56 14.07 7.13
C ARG A 153 -4.15 12.96 8.10
N GLY A 154 -5.10 12.12 8.52
CA GLY A 154 -4.88 11.12 9.56
C GLY A 154 -4.39 11.73 10.89
N ASN A 155 -3.57 10.97 11.63
CA ASN A 155 -2.98 11.37 12.92
C ASN A 155 -1.44 11.45 12.86
N ASN A 156 -0.92 12.02 11.77
CA ASN A 156 0.50 12.25 11.61
C ASN A 156 0.81 13.75 11.76
N THR A 157 1.85 14.09 12.51
CA THR A 157 2.35 15.48 12.59
C THR A 157 2.90 15.93 11.23
N TYR A 158 3.52 15.01 10.49
CA TYR A 158 4.01 15.16 9.14
C TYR A 158 3.98 13.80 8.42
N ASN A 159 3.83 13.80 7.10
CA ASN A 159 3.89 12.59 6.27
C ASN A 159 4.61 12.91 4.95
N MET A 160 5.91 13.22 5.06
CA MET A 160 6.71 13.63 3.90
C MET A 160 7.21 12.41 3.12
N VAL A 161 7.06 12.46 1.79
CA VAL A 161 7.48 11.39 0.88
C VAL A 161 8.40 11.99 -0.20
N ASN A 162 9.57 11.39 -0.38
CA ASN A 162 10.47 11.74 -1.47
C ASN A 162 10.05 10.99 -2.73
N CYS A 163 10.00 11.71 -3.84
CA CYS A 163 9.85 11.18 -5.18
C CYS A 163 11.24 11.24 -5.86
N ILE A 164 11.75 10.06 -6.19
CA ILE A 164 13.10 9.82 -6.70
C ILE A 164 12.96 9.29 -8.12
N ASP A 165 13.58 9.98 -9.07
CA ASP A 165 13.54 9.63 -10.49
C ASP A 165 14.73 8.73 -10.86
N ALA A 166 14.71 8.19 -12.07
CA ALA A 166 15.86 7.52 -12.67
C ALA A 166 17.08 8.48 -12.71
N PRO A 167 18.30 7.96 -12.50
CA PRO A 167 18.65 6.54 -12.39
C PRO A 167 18.53 5.96 -10.96
N PHE A 168 18.34 6.79 -9.94
CA PHE A 168 18.36 6.32 -8.53
C PHE A 168 17.17 5.42 -8.19
N SER A 169 16.01 5.64 -8.83
CA SER A 169 14.83 4.79 -8.68
C SER A 169 15.08 3.32 -9.07
N HIS A 170 16.06 3.04 -9.95
CA HIS A 170 16.37 1.68 -10.39
C HIS A 170 16.81 0.78 -9.24
N GLN A 171 17.47 1.32 -8.22
CA GLN A 171 17.88 0.55 -7.04
C GLN A 171 16.67 0.02 -6.25
N TYR A 172 15.61 0.82 -6.12
CA TYR A 172 14.37 0.40 -5.45
C TYR A 172 13.63 -0.68 -6.25
N MET A 173 13.64 -0.58 -7.59
CA MET A 173 13.03 -1.58 -8.46
C MET A 173 13.76 -2.92 -8.40
N GLN A 174 15.09 -2.88 -8.51
CA GLN A 174 15.95 -4.06 -8.38
C GLN A 174 15.80 -4.72 -7.01
N LEU A 175 15.74 -3.91 -5.94
CA LEU A 175 15.49 -4.40 -4.59
C LEU A 175 14.13 -5.11 -4.51
N PHE A 176 13.06 -4.51 -5.05
CA PHE A 176 11.74 -5.12 -5.02
C PHE A 176 11.69 -6.46 -5.76
N ASP A 177 12.37 -6.57 -6.90
CA ASP A 177 12.38 -7.80 -7.69
C ASP A 177 13.12 -8.97 -7.01
N GLN A 178 13.96 -8.68 -6.00
CA GLN A 178 14.66 -9.68 -5.21
C GLN A 178 13.85 -10.22 -4.01
N LEU A 179 12.69 -9.60 -3.71
CA LEU A 179 11.78 -9.95 -2.60
C LEU A 179 10.61 -10.85 -3.07
#